data_AF-A0AA95JIG4-F1
#
_entry.id   AF-A0AA95JIG4-F1
#
_cell.length_a   1.000
_cell.length_b   1.000
_cell.length_c   1.000
_cell.angle_alpha   90.00
_cell.angle_beta   90.00
_cell.angle_gamma   90.00
#
_symmetry.space_group_name_H-M   'P 1'
#
loop_
_entity.id
_entity.type
_entity.pdbx_description
1 polymer ?
#
loop_
_entity_poly.entity_id
_entity_poly.type
_entity_poly.pdbx_seq_one_letter_code
_entity_poly.pdbx_strand_id
1 'polypeptide(L)' 'MTYFCLIESDSASALHMEVLEAQCPLAAQDEAASLMAQHPGAVSAHVFTTDTTIATLYAHARKAA' A
#
# COMPACT_ATOMS: atom_id res chain seq x y z
N MET A 1 0.90 -5.91 -16.49
CA MET A 1 1.83 -5.27 -15.55
C MET A 1 1.33 -5.63 -14.17
N THR A 2 2.19 -6.17 -13.31
CA THR A 2 1.77 -6.66 -11.98
C THR A 2 2.13 -5.61 -10.94
N TYR A 3 1.16 -5.27 -10.09
CA TYR A 3 1.37 -4.38 -8.96
C TYR A 3 1.36 -5.19 -7.67
N PHE A 4 2.18 -4.77 -6.73
CA PHE A 4 2.31 -5.36 -5.40
C PHE A 4 2.03 -4.29 -4.37
N CYS A 5 1.39 -4.69 -3.27
CA CYS A 5 1.20 -3.87 -2.09
C CYS A 5 1.97 -4.49 -0.93
N LEU A 6 2.77 -3.68 -0.23
CA LEU A 6 3.37 -4.02 1.05
C LEU A 6 2.77 -3.11 2.12
N ILE A 7 2.07 -3.70 3.08
CA ILE A 7 1.50 -3.00 4.23
C ILE A 7 2.46 -3.15 5.41
N GLU A 8 2.93 -2.02 5.92
CA GLU A 8 3.71 -1.94 7.15
C GLU A 8 2.78 -1.62 8.32
N SER A 9 2.97 -2.28 9.45
CA SER A 9 2.19 -2.06 10.67
C SER A 9 3.08 -1.68 11.86
N ASP A 10 2.53 -0.92 12.81
CA ASP A 10 3.23 -0.44 14.01
C ASP A 10 3.61 -1.59 14.97
N SER A 11 2.90 -2.71 14.88
CA SER A 11 3.30 -3.95 15.55
C SER A 11 4.51 -4.56 14.83
N ALA A 12 5.68 -4.43 15.47
CA ALA A 12 7.05 -4.63 14.98
C ALA A 12 7.44 -5.98 14.31
N SER A 13 6.54 -6.77 13.72
CA SER A 13 6.92 -8.06 13.09
C SER A 13 6.09 -8.55 11.92
N ALA A 14 5.01 -7.85 11.51
CA ALA A 14 4.19 -8.32 10.38
C ALA A 14 4.24 -7.32 9.22
N LEU A 15 4.96 -7.71 8.16
CA LEU A 15 4.85 -7.13 6.83
C LEU A 15 3.85 -7.99 6.04
N HIS A 16 2.75 -7.39 5.57
CA HIS A 16 1.79 -8.08 4.71
C HIS A 16 2.05 -7.68 3.26
N MET A 17 2.34 -8.65 2.40
CA MET A 17 2.56 -8.41 0.97
C MET A 17 1.51 -9.13 0.15
N GLU A 18 0.91 -8.41 -0.80
CA GLU A 18 -0.16 -8.92 -1.65
C GLU A 18 -0.03 -8.45 -3.10
N VAL A 19 -0.46 -9.28 -4.05
CA VAL A 19 -0.55 -8.91 -5.46
C VAL A 19 -1.88 -8.18 -5.69
N LEU A 20 -1.83 -7.06 -6.38
CA LEU A 20 -3.02 -6.27 -6.69
C LEU A 20 -3.61 -6.70 -8.05
N GLU A 21 -4.94 -6.74 -8.12
CA GLU A 21 -5.66 -7.03 -9.37
C GLU A 21 -5.80 -5.79 -10.29
N ALA A 22 -5.32 -4.64 -9.82
CA ALA A 22 -5.33 -3.38 -10.54
C ALA A 22 -4.68 -3.44 -11.94
N GLN A 23 -5.36 -2.79 -12.89
CA GLN A 23 -4.91 -2.72 -14.29
C GLN A 23 -4.07 -1.47 -14.60
N CYS A 24 -4.07 -0.48 -13.69
CA CYS A 24 -3.34 0.77 -13.86
C CYS A 24 -2.83 1.31 -12.51
N PRO A 25 -1.86 2.26 -12.52
CA PRO A 25 -1.25 2.76 -11.28
C PRO A 25 -2.22 3.45 -10.33
N LEU A 26 -3.28 4.09 -10.86
CA LEU A 26 -4.30 4.75 -10.04
C LEU A 26 -5.18 3.70 -9.33
N ALA A 27 -5.68 2.71 -10.07
CA ALA A 27 -6.45 1.61 -9.49
C ALA A 27 -5.64 0.83 -8.45
N ALA A 28 -4.32 0.69 -8.65
CA ALA A 28 -3.43 0.02 -7.70
C ALA A 28 -3.31 0.80 -6.38
N GLN A 29 -3.32 2.13 -6.44
CA GLN A 29 -3.36 2.97 -5.23
C GLN A 29 -4.70 2.85 -4.51
N ASP A 30 -5.82 2.85 -5.23
CA ASP A 30 -7.16 2.71 -4.63
C ASP A 30 -7.34 1.35 -3.96
N GLU A 31 -6.85 0.29 -4.60
CA GLU A 31 -6.85 -1.07 -4.05
C GLU A 31 -5.95 -1.18 -2.83
N ALA A 32 -4.73 -0.64 -2.88
CA ALA A 32 -3.82 -0.61 -1.74
C ALA A 32 -4.38 0.21 -0.56
N ALA A 33 -5.07 1.32 -0.82
CA ALA A 33 -5.76 2.09 0.22
C ALA A 33 -6.86 1.26 0.89
N SER A 34 -7.63 0.52 0.08
CA SER A 34 -8.70 -0.37 0.55
C SER A 34 -8.16 -1.54 1.36
N LEU A 35 -7.02 -2.12 0.98
CA LEU A 35 -6.33 -3.14 1.75
C LEU A 35 -5.80 -2.54 3.06
N MET A 36 -5.09 -1.41 3.02
CA MET A 36 -4.57 -0.76 4.23
C MET A 36 -5.66 -0.49 5.28
N ALA A 37 -6.85 -0.06 4.85
CA ALA A 37 -7.99 0.17 5.73
C ALA A 37 -8.52 -1.11 6.42
N GLN A 38 -8.28 -2.29 5.82
CA GLN A 38 -8.65 -3.60 6.38
C GLN A 38 -7.61 -4.18 7.34
N HIS A 39 -6.43 -3.54 7.48
CA HIS A 39 -5.36 -3.97 8.37
C HIS A 39 -5.25 -3.04 9.59
N PRO A 40 -5.85 -3.40 10.74
CA PRO A 40 -5.72 -2.62 11.97
C PRO A 40 -4.26 -2.48 12.38
N GLY A 41 -3.81 -1.25 12.61
CA GLY A 41 -2.41 -0.95 12.95
C GLY A 41 -1.49 -0.76 11.75
N ALA A 42 -2.01 -0.78 10.53
CA ALA A 42 -1.27 -0.35 9.35
C ALA A 42 -0.83 1.12 9.48
N VAL A 43 0.44 1.38 9.16
CA VAL A 43 1.08 2.70 9.18
C VAL A 43 1.24 3.22 7.76
N SER A 44 1.62 2.34 6.84
CA SER A 44 1.85 2.67 5.44
C SER A 44 1.49 1.49 4.53
N ALA A 45 1.15 1.82 3.28
CA ALA A 45 1.00 0.86 2.19
C ALA A 45 1.85 1.32 1.00
N HIS A 46 2.80 0.49 0.60
CA HIS A 46 3.70 0.76 -0.52
C HIS A 46 3.20 0.01 -1.75
N VAL A 47 2.98 0.75 -2.84
CA VAL A 47 2.60 0.20 -4.14
C VAL A 47 3.81 0.24 -5.05
N PHE A 48 4.16 -0.91 -5.61
CA PHE A 48 5.31 -1.05 -6.51
C PHE A 48 5.07 -2.11 -7.57
N THR A 49 5.79 -2.01 -8.67
CA THR A 49 5.92 -3.09 -9.66
C THR A 49 7.25 -3.81 -9.42
N THR A 50 7.59 -4.78 -10.27
CA THR A 50 8.92 -5.42 -10.24
C THR A 50 10.07 -4.43 -10.41
N ASP A 51 9.82 -3.28 -11.05
CA ASP A 51 10.88 -2.40 -11.55
C ASP A 51 10.89 -1.04 -10.85
N THR A 52 9.77 -0.62 -10.25
CA THR A 52 9.65 0.74 -9.70
C THR A 52 8.60 0.85 -8.59
N THR A 53 8.84 1.81 -7.67
CA THR A 53 7.83 2.22 -6.70
C THR A 53 6.86 3.19 -7.35
N ILE A 54 5.57 2.90 -7.24
CA ILE A 54 4.49 3.68 -7.80
C ILE A 54 4.01 4.73 -6.80
N ALA A 55 3.76 4.33 -5.55
CA ALA A 55 3.24 5.21 -4.51
C ALA A 55 3.52 4.66 -3.11
N THR A 56 3.50 5.55 -2.12
CA THR A 56 3.41 5.18 -0.70
C THR A 56 2.25 5.94 -0.08
N LEU A 57 1.32 5.20 0.52
CA LEU A 57 0.18 5.71 1.26
C LEU A 57 0.49 5.65 2.76
N TYR A 58 -0.01 6.61 3.53
CA TYR A 58 0.17 6.65 4.99
C TYR A 58 -1.20 6.70 5.67
N ALA A 59 -1.42 5.85 6.67
CA ALA A 59 -2.69 5.75 7.39
C ALA A 59 -3.04 7.04 8.13
N HIS A 60 -2.02 7.73 8.64
CA HIS A 60 -2.15 9.13 9.04
C HIS A 60 -1.74 9.98 7.86
N ALA A 61 -2.72 10.51 7.13
CA ALA A 61 -2.47 11.64 6.25
C ALA A 61 -1.90 12.77 7.12
N ARG A 62 -0.56 12.89 7.20
CA ARG A 62 0.04 14.21 7.41
C ARG A 62 -0.46 15.00 6.22
N LYS A 63 -1.47 15.84 6.44
CA LYS A 63 -1.76 16.97 5.56
C LYS A 63 -0.40 17.57 5.22
N ALA A 64 0.03 17.42 3.97
CA ALA A 64 1.09 18.25 3.44
C ALA A 64 0.57 19.68 3.62
N ALA A 65 1.18 20.40 4.56
CA ALA A 65 0.94 21.81 4.80
C ALA A 65 1.51 22.63 3.63
#